data_AF-K9KDR6-F1
#
_entry.id   AF-K9KDR6-F1
#
_cell.length_a   1.000
_cell.length_b   1.000
_cell.length_c   1.000
_cell.angle_alpha   90.00
_cell.angle_beta   90.00
_cell.angle_gamma   90.00
#
_symmetry.space_group_name_H-M   'P 1'
#
loop_
_entity.id
_entity.type
_entity.pdbx_description
1 polymer ?
#
loop_
_entity_poly.entity_id
_entity_poly.type
_entity_poly.pdbx_seq_one_letter_code
_entity_poly.pdbx_strand_id
1 'polypeptide(L)'
;VCQNIPRYVLEATYGINIIKPREDEDPCRPPTSEELLTAYGYMRGFMTAHGQPDQPRSARYILKDYVNGKLLYCHPPPGRDPVTFQHQHQRFLENRMNGGEVKVQPGGNRKAKQIENVVDKTFFHQENVRALTKGVQAVMGYKPGSGLVTATTVSSESGAGKPWKKHGNRNKKEKSRRLYKHLDM
;
A
#
# COMPACT_ATOMS: atom_id res chain seq x y z
N VAL A 1 -12.25 21.27 -2.89
CA VAL A 1 -10.85 21.31 -3.35
C VAL A 1 -10.46 20.03 -4.06
N CYS A 2 -10.38 18.88 -3.39
CA CYS A 2 -9.88 17.64 -4.01
C CYS A 2 -10.73 17.10 -5.19
N GLN A 3 -12.03 17.37 -5.21
CA GLN A 3 -12.91 17.03 -6.33
C GLN A 3 -12.79 18.00 -7.51
N ASN A 4 -12.47 19.27 -7.23
CA ASN A 4 -12.47 20.34 -8.22
C ASN A 4 -11.11 20.48 -8.90
N ILE A 5 -10.03 20.17 -8.18
CA ILE A 5 -8.67 20.36 -8.64
C ILE A 5 -8.04 19.00 -8.93
N PRO A 6 -7.53 18.78 -10.15
CA PRO A 6 -6.85 17.54 -10.49
C PRO A 6 -5.60 17.29 -9.64
N ARG A 7 -5.31 16.01 -9.40
CA ARG A 7 -4.14 15.55 -8.63
C ARG A 7 -2.83 16.20 -9.10
N TYR A 8 -2.58 16.21 -10.41
CA TYR A 8 -1.33 16.72 -10.98
C TYR A 8 -1.12 18.22 -10.71
N VAL A 9 -2.20 19.01 -10.63
CA VAL A 9 -2.12 20.44 -10.30
C VAL A 9 -1.72 20.63 -8.85
N LEU A 10 -2.28 19.84 -7.93
CA LEU A 10 -1.94 19.89 -6.50
C LEU A 10 -0.48 19.49 -6.26
N GLU A 11 -0.01 18.44 -6.93
CA GLU A 11 1.38 17.98 -6.86
C GLU A 11 2.35 19.05 -7.39
N ALA A 12 2.04 19.65 -8.54
CA ALA A 12 2.88 20.70 -9.13
C ALA A 12 2.89 21.99 -8.30
N THR A 13 1.73 22.41 -7.78
CA THR A 13 1.60 23.67 -7.04
C THR A 13 2.28 23.63 -5.68
N TYR A 14 2.20 22.49 -4.99
CA TYR A 14 2.76 22.34 -3.65
C TYR A 14 4.09 21.59 -3.61
N GLY A 15 4.52 20.97 -4.71
CA GLY A 15 5.73 20.14 -4.73
C GLY A 15 5.60 18.89 -3.86
N ILE A 16 4.38 18.37 -3.71
CA ILE A 16 4.07 17.17 -2.91
C ILE A 16 3.78 15.98 -3.82
N ASN A 17 4.04 14.78 -3.30
CA ASN A 17 3.64 13.53 -3.97
C ASN A 17 2.46 12.94 -3.23
N ILE A 18 1.29 12.93 -3.85
CA ILE A 18 0.07 12.39 -3.24
C ILE A 18 0.03 10.89 -3.53
N ILE A 19 -0.26 10.07 -2.51
CA ILE A 19 -0.33 8.60 -2.66
C ILE A 19 -1.37 8.24 -3.71
N LYS A 20 -0.97 7.47 -4.74
CA LYS A 20 -1.88 7.03 -5.81
C LYS A 20 -2.95 6.07 -5.23
N PRO A 21 -4.15 6.02 -5.81
CA PRO A 21 -5.15 5.01 -5.45
C PRO A 21 -4.54 3.61 -5.53
N ARG A 22 -5.07 2.67 -4.73
CA ARG A 22 -4.66 1.27 -4.77
C ARG A 22 -4.97 0.66 -6.14
N GLU A 23 -4.29 -0.44 -6.48
CA GLU A 23 -4.52 -1.16 -7.75
C GLU A 23 -5.97 -1.66 -7.88
N ASP A 24 -6.63 -1.90 -6.75
CA ASP A 24 -8.03 -2.34 -6.66
C ASP A 24 -9.04 -1.18 -6.89
N GLU A 25 -8.58 0.08 -6.88
CA GLU A 25 -9.40 1.28 -7.04
C GLU A 25 -9.17 1.92 -8.42
N ASP A 26 -10.12 2.77 -8.84
CA ASP A 26 -10.00 3.53 -10.08
C ASP A 26 -8.73 4.40 -10.10
N PRO A 27 -7.82 4.21 -11.07
CA PRO A 27 -6.58 5.00 -11.15
C PRO A 27 -6.81 6.50 -11.35
N CYS A 28 -7.95 6.86 -11.95
CA CYS A 28 -8.34 8.22 -12.24
C CYS A 28 -9.13 8.89 -11.10
N ARG A 29 -9.32 8.22 -9.94
CA ARG A 29 -10.06 8.77 -8.81
C ARG A 29 -9.40 10.07 -8.31
N PRO A 30 -10.19 11.12 -7.98
CA PRO A 30 -9.64 12.31 -7.33
C PRO A 30 -8.99 11.94 -5.98
N PRO A 31 -7.94 12.67 -5.56
CA PRO A 31 -7.25 12.39 -4.31
C PRO A 31 -8.18 12.56 -3.12
N THR A 32 -8.02 11.72 -2.09
CA THR A 32 -8.77 11.90 -0.84
C THR A 32 -8.22 13.10 -0.06
N SER A 33 -9.05 13.75 0.76
CA SER A 33 -8.61 14.82 1.67
C SER A 33 -7.46 14.36 2.56
N GLU A 34 -7.56 13.16 3.14
CA GLU A 34 -6.51 12.60 3.99
C GLU A 34 -5.18 12.46 3.25
N GLU A 35 -5.17 11.92 2.04
CA GLU A 35 -3.96 11.75 1.22
C GLU A 35 -3.27 13.10 0.97
N LEU A 36 -4.05 14.11 0.59
CA LEU A 36 -3.56 15.46 0.33
C LEU A 36 -3.00 16.13 1.60
N LEU A 37 -3.79 16.14 2.68
CA LEU A 37 -3.45 16.83 3.92
C LEU A 37 -2.25 16.17 4.62
N THR A 38 -2.20 14.85 4.58
CA THR A 38 -1.09 14.06 5.12
C THR A 38 0.20 14.34 4.35
N ALA A 39 0.17 14.30 3.01
CA ALA A 39 1.33 14.61 2.18
C ALA A 39 1.84 16.05 2.40
N TYR A 40 0.93 17.02 2.46
CA TYR A 40 1.29 18.42 2.70
C TYR A 40 1.83 18.65 4.12
N GLY A 41 1.19 18.05 5.12
CA GLY A 41 1.63 18.12 6.52
C GLY A 41 3.03 17.54 6.72
N TYR A 42 3.33 16.39 6.10
CA TYR A 42 4.68 15.81 6.13
C TYR A 42 5.72 16.70 5.47
N MET A 43 5.43 17.21 4.26
CA MET A 43 6.36 18.11 3.56
C MET A 43 6.67 19.36 4.40
N ARG A 44 5.66 19.95 5.05
CA ARG A 44 5.85 21.16 5.87
C ARG A 44 6.32 20.90 7.30
N GLY A 45 6.34 19.65 7.76
CA GLY A 45 6.65 19.32 9.15
C GLY A 45 5.56 19.73 10.14
N PHE A 46 4.30 19.86 9.69
CA PHE A 46 3.17 20.08 10.58
C PHE A 46 2.84 18.78 11.31
N MET A 47 3.39 18.60 12.50
CA MET A 47 3.23 17.39 13.31
C MET A 47 2.45 17.68 14.58
N THR A 48 1.63 16.71 14.99
CA THR A 48 0.99 16.65 16.30
C THR A 48 1.98 16.15 17.34
N ALA A 49 1.63 16.25 18.63
CA ALA A 49 2.46 15.73 19.73
C ALA A 49 2.77 14.22 19.61
N HIS A 50 1.88 13.46 18.94
CA HIS A 50 2.06 12.03 18.68
C HIS A 50 2.86 11.72 17.40
N GLY A 51 3.44 12.73 16.76
CA GLY A 51 4.23 12.57 15.54
C GLY A 51 3.42 12.26 14.27
N GLN A 52 2.10 12.41 14.33
CA GLN A 52 1.23 12.31 13.14
C GLN A 52 1.08 13.67 12.47
N PRO A 53 0.90 13.74 11.15
CA PRO A 53 0.73 15.01 10.46
C PRO A 53 -0.55 15.71 10.90
N ASP A 54 -0.44 16.99 11.22
CA ASP A 54 -1.54 17.83 11.65
C ASP A 54 -2.39 18.25 10.43
N GLN A 55 -3.41 17.44 10.17
CA GLN A 55 -4.38 17.63 9.10
C GLN A 55 -5.17 18.95 9.22
N PRO A 56 -5.78 19.32 10.37
CA PRO A 56 -6.55 20.56 10.45
C PRO A 56 -5.67 21.80 10.26
N ARG A 57 -4.42 21.81 10.74
CA ARG A 57 -3.48 22.89 10.46
C ARG A 57 -3.17 22.98 8.97
N SER A 58 -2.85 21.85 8.33
CA SER A 58 -2.58 21.76 6.89
C SER A 58 -3.77 22.26 6.05
N ALA A 59 -4.99 21.87 6.41
CA ALA A 59 -6.21 22.23 5.69
C ALA A 59 -6.43 23.74 5.66
N ARG A 60 -6.16 24.45 6.75
CA ARG A 60 -6.31 25.91 6.81
C ARG A 60 -5.43 26.63 5.79
N TYR A 61 -4.19 26.17 5.60
CA TYR A 61 -3.28 26.76 4.61
C TYR A 61 -3.76 26.49 3.17
N ILE A 62 -4.17 25.26 2.89
CA ILE A 62 -4.67 24.88 1.56
C ILE A 62 -5.95 25.63 1.21
N LEU A 63 -6.90 25.74 2.15
CA LEU A 63 -8.14 26.48 1.94
C LEU A 63 -7.90 27.98 1.77
N LYS A 64 -6.94 28.56 2.51
CA LYS A 64 -6.51 29.94 2.30
C LYS A 64 -5.98 30.16 0.88
N ASP A 65 -5.13 29.25 0.40
CA ASP A 65 -4.58 29.29 -0.95
C ASP A 65 -5.66 29.12 -2.04
N TYR A 66 -6.70 28.35 -1.77
CA TYR A 66 -7.87 28.20 -2.65
C TYR A 66 -8.67 29.50 -2.78
N VAL A 67 -8.96 30.18 -1.67
CA VAL A 67 -9.67 31.46 -1.68
C VAL A 67 -8.82 32.58 -2.28
N ASN A 68 -7.51 32.56 -2.04
CA ASN A 68 -6.58 33.56 -2.59
C ASN A 68 -6.31 33.37 -4.09
N GLY A 69 -6.81 32.32 -4.72
CA GLY A 69 -6.63 32.06 -6.16
C GLY A 69 -5.31 31.41 -6.55
N LYS A 70 -4.47 30.99 -5.59
CA LYS A 70 -3.28 30.18 -5.88
C LYS A 70 -3.68 28.80 -6.41
N LEU A 71 -4.75 28.25 -5.86
CA LEU A 71 -5.44 27.08 -6.40
C LEU A 71 -6.71 27.53 -7.14
N LEU A 72 -6.56 27.84 -8.43
CA LEU A 72 -7.65 28.39 -9.24
C LEU A 72 -8.59 27.30 -9.75
N TYR A 73 -9.88 27.48 -9.51
CA TYR A 73 -10.97 26.70 -10.09
C TYR A 73 -12.12 27.61 -10.51
N CYS A 74 -12.61 27.44 -11.73
CA CYS A 74 -13.74 28.19 -12.25
C CYS A 74 -14.88 27.23 -12.57
N HIS A 75 -16.10 27.58 -12.13
CA HIS A 75 -17.27 26.80 -12.50
C HIS A 75 -17.59 27.00 -13.99
N PRO A 76 -17.78 25.92 -14.76
CA PRO A 76 -18.16 26.05 -16.16
C PRO A 76 -19.58 26.62 -16.27
N PRO A 77 -19.87 27.37 -17.35
CA PRO A 77 -21.25 27.75 -17.65
C PRO A 77 -22.11 26.50 -17.90
N PRO A 78 -23.43 26.57 -17.64
CA PRO A 78 -24.33 25.46 -17.87
C PRO A 78 -24.27 25.01 -19.33
N GLY A 79 -24.10 23.71 -19.57
CA GLY A 79 -24.00 23.13 -20.91
C GLY A 79 -22.57 23.03 -21.48
N ARG A 80 -21.53 23.45 -20.76
CA ARG A 80 -20.13 23.17 -21.13
C ARG A 80 -19.49 22.14 -20.21
N ASP A 81 -18.60 21.35 -20.78
CA ASP A 81 -17.82 20.36 -20.04
C ASP A 81 -16.77 21.05 -19.14
N PRO A 82 -16.74 20.80 -17.82
CA PRO A 82 -15.76 21.36 -16.90
C PRO A 82 -14.31 21.14 -17.32
N VAL A 83 -13.98 19.99 -17.92
CA VAL A 83 -12.60 19.66 -18.28
C VAL A 83 -12.07 20.59 -19.36
N THR A 84 -12.89 20.86 -20.39
CA THR A 84 -12.52 21.76 -21.50
C THR A 84 -12.45 23.24 -21.09
N PHE A 85 -13.26 23.65 -20.11
CA PHE A 85 -13.32 25.05 -19.66
C PHE A 85 -12.08 25.46 -18.87
N GLN A 86 -11.49 24.52 -18.13
CA GLN A 86 -10.42 24.78 -17.17
C GLN A 86 -9.01 24.73 -17.79
N HIS A 87 -8.81 25.52 -18.85
CA HIS A 87 -7.54 25.67 -19.60
C HIS A 87 -6.30 25.97 -18.73
N GLN A 88 -6.50 26.59 -17.56
CA GLN A 88 -5.42 26.90 -16.62
C GLN A 88 -4.75 25.63 -16.05
N HIS A 89 -5.50 24.55 -15.87
CA HIS A 89 -4.94 23.30 -15.39
C HIS A 89 -4.07 22.63 -16.46
N GLN A 90 -4.41 22.78 -17.74
CA GLN A 90 -3.65 22.21 -18.86
C GLN A 90 -2.22 22.75 -18.96
N ARG A 91 -1.99 24.04 -18.63
CA ARG A 91 -0.64 24.62 -18.62
C ARG A 91 0.33 23.91 -17.66
N PHE A 92 -0.17 23.35 -16.56
CA PHE A 92 0.66 22.58 -15.62
C PHE A 92 1.14 21.26 -16.22
N LEU A 93 0.39 20.65 -17.14
CA LEU A 93 0.82 19.47 -17.88
C LEU A 93 1.94 19.83 -18.87
N GLU A 94 1.77 20.92 -19.62
CA GLU A 94 2.72 21.38 -20.64
C GLU A 94 4.07 21.82 -20.03
N ASN A 95 4.05 22.57 -18.92
CA ASN A 95 5.29 22.95 -18.22
C ASN A 95 6.05 21.74 -17.66
N ARG A 96 5.36 20.65 -17.32
CA ARG A 96 6.01 19.41 -16.87
C ARG A 96 6.71 18.69 -18.03
N MET A 97 6.18 18.81 -19.26
CA MET A 97 6.76 18.23 -20.47
C MET A 97 7.92 19.07 -21.02
N ASN A 98 7.84 20.41 -20.91
CA ASN A 98 8.89 21.33 -21.36
C ASN A 98 10.07 21.46 -20.38
N GLY A 99 9.92 21.06 -19.12
CA GLY A 99 11.00 21.02 -18.11
C GLY A 99 11.99 19.86 -18.26
N GLY A 100 12.14 19.33 -19.48
CA GLY A 100 12.95 18.16 -19.83
C GLY A 100 14.48 18.36 -19.86
N GLU A 101 15.03 19.40 -19.21
CA GLU A 101 16.48 19.53 -18.94
C GLU A 101 16.75 20.12 -17.55
N VAL A 102 16.04 19.67 -16.52
CA VAL A 102 16.61 19.79 -15.17
C VAL A 102 17.52 18.58 -14.97
N LYS A 103 18.85 18.81 -15.00
CA LYS A 103 19.87 17.83 -14.56
C LYS A 103 19.58 17.44 -13.11
N VAL A 104 18.74 16.44 -12.91
CA VAL A 104 18.58 15.77 -11.62
C VAL A 104 19.87 14.99 -11.42
N GLN A 105 20.72 15.53 -10.54
CA GLN A 105 21.83 14.76 -9.99
C GLN A 105 21.30 13.44 -9.41
N PRO A 106 21.95 12.29 -9.65
CA PRO A 106 21.52 11.02 -9.11
C PRO A 106 21.90 10.98 -7.62
N GLY A 107 21.12 11.65 -6.78
CA GLY A 107 21.39 11.82 -5.36
C GLY A 107 20.14 11.54 -4.55
N GLY A 108 19.96 10.27 -4.18
CA GLY A 108 18.99 9.86 -3.15
C GLY A 108 17.80 9.08 -3.69
N ASN A 109 17.82 7.77 -3.45
CA ASN A 109 16.77 6.81 -3.74
C ASN A 109 15.42 7.19 -3.09
N ARG A 110 14.64 8.06 -3.74
CA ARG A 110 13.22 8.23 -3.43
C ARG A 110 12.41 7.24 -4.25
N LYS A 111 12.58 5.95 -3.92
CA LYS A 111 11.61 4.91 -4.29
C LYS A 111 10.35 5.21 -3.50
N ALA A 112 9.49 6.10 -4.01
CA ALA A 112 8.08 5.97 -3.72
C ALA A 112 7.71 4.58 -4.22
N LYS A 113 7.66 3.62 -3.30
CA LYS A 113 7.30 2.24 -3.60
C LYS A 113 5.83 2.27 -3.96
N GLN A 114 5.54 2.56 -5.22
CA GLN A 114 4.51 1.81 -5.90
C GLN A 114 4.97 0.36 -5.72
N ILE A 115 4.40 -0.32 -4.73
CA ILE A 115 4.50 -1.78 -4.65
C ILE A 115 3.57 -2.24 -5.75
N GLU A 116 3.94 -1.98 -7.01
CA GLU A 116 3.48 -2.84 -8.07
C GLU A 116 4.08 -4.19 -7.70
N ASN A 117 3.23 -5.17 -7.49
CA ASN A 117 3.68 -6.51 -7.16
C ASN A 117 4.20 -7.14 -8.46
N VAL A 118 5.30 -6.60 -9.00
CA VAL A 118 5.96 -7.05 -10.23
C VAL A 118 6.27 -8.54 -10.12
N VAL A 119 6.61 -8.98 -8.90
CA VAL A 119 6.81 -10.39 -8.56
C VAL A 119 5.54 -11.20 -8.84
N ASP A 120 4.37 -10.79 -8.34
CA ASP A 120 3.11 -11.49 -8.57
C ASP A 120 2.71 -11.49 -10.05
N LYS A 121 2.87 -10.38 -10.77
CA LYS A 121 2.60 -10.35 -12.22
C LYS A 121 3.49 -11.36 -12.95
N THR A 122 4.80 -11.37 -12.69
CA THR A 122 5.71 -12.34 -13.31
C THR A 122 5.46 -13.78 -12.85
N PHE A 123 4.93 -13.99 -11.65
CA PHE A 123 4.69 -15.32 -11.08
C PHE A 123 3.39 -15.93 -11.61
N PHE A 124 2.27 -15.22 -11.54
CA PHE A 124 0.95 -15.76 -11.92
C PHE A 124 0.69 -15.81 -13.43
N HIS A 125 1.54 -15.21 -14.26
CA HIS A 125 1.46 -15.28 -15.73
C HIS A 125 2.39 -16.35 -16.34
N GLN A 126 3.17 -17.05 -15.53
CA GLN A 126 3.97 -18.18 -16.03
C GLN A 126 3.04 -19.34 -16.37
N GLU A 127 3.14 -19.88 -17.59
CA GLU A 127 2.36 -21.04 -18.06
C GLU A 127 2.50 -22.27 -17.13
N ASN A 128 3.57 -22.32 -16.35
CA ASN A 128 3.90 -23.42 -15.44
C ASN A 128 3.40 -23.22 -14.00
N VAL A 129 2.84 -22.05 -13.65
CA VAL A 129 2.34 -21.78 -12.29
C VAL A 129 0.90 -22.27 -12.18
N ARG A 130 0.77 -23.54 -11.77
CA ARG A 130 -0.51 -24.20 -11.48
C ARG A 130 -0.91 -23.88 -10.04
N ALA A 131 -2.02 -23.20 -9.81
CA ALA A 131 -2.55 -22.97 -8.47
C ALA A 131 -2.92 -24.33 -7.83
N LEU A 132 -2.11 -24.78 -6.87
CA LEU A 132 -2.40 -25.97 -6.08
C LEU A 132 -3.25 -25.58 -4.88
N THR A 133 -4.56 -25.80 -4.96
CA THR A 133 -5.44 -25.66 -3.79
C THR A 133 -5.11 -26.79 -2.80
N LYS A 134 -4.48 -26.46 -1.68
CA LYS A 134 -4.25 -27.45 -0.61
C LYS A 134 -5.56 -27.67 0.14
N GLY A 135 -6.34 -28.65 -0.32
CA GLY A 135 -7.55 -29.14 0.33
C GLY A 135 -7.90 -30.50 -0.25
N VAL A 136 -8.39 -31.42 0.58
CA VAL A 136 -8.89 -32.71 0.09
C VAL A 136 -10.16 -32.42 -0.72
N GLN A 137 -10.05 -32.42 -2.04
CA GLN A 137 -11.23 -32.55 -2.90
C GLN A 137 -11.93 -33.84 -2.48
N ALA A 138 -13.11 -33.71 -1.90
CA ALA A 138 -13.94 -34.84 -1.53
C ALA A 138 -14.31 -35.59 -2.82
N VAL A 139 -13.50 -36.58 -3.17
CA VAL A 139 -13.87 -37.61 -4.15
C VAL A 139 -15.00 -38.42 -3.49
N MET A 140 -16.11 -38.49 -4.21
CA MET A 140 -17.35 -39.13 -3.78
C MET A 140 -17.05 -40.54 -3.24
N GLY A 141 -17.21 -40.70 -1.92
CA GLY A 141 -16.98 -41.96 -1.20
C GLY A 141 -15.97 -41.92 -0.05
N TYR A 142 -15.16 -40.86 0.10
CA TYR A 142 -14.17 -40.76 1.20
C TYR A 142 -14.60 -39.77 2.29
N LYS A 143 -14.82 -40.26 3.52
CA LYS A 143 -14.98 -39.43 4.73
C LYS A 143 -13.66 -39.41 5.52
N PRO A 144 -13.05 -38.24 5.80
CA PRO A 144 -11.80 -38.15 6.53
C PRO A 144 -12.04 -38.44 8.02
N GLY A 145 -11.46 -39.52 8.54
CA GLY A 145 -11.56 -39.91 9.95
C GLY A 145 -11.67 -41.41 10.22
N SER A 146 -11.87 -42.23 9.18
CA SER A 146 -11.82 -43.69 9.29
C SER A 146 -11.30 -44.26 7.98
N GLY A 147 -10.28 -45.12 8.05
CA GLY A 147 -9.67 -45.76 6.87
C GLY A 147 -10.54 -46.86 6.27
N LEU A 148 -10.06 -47.43 5.15
CA LEU A 148 -10.66 -48.55 4.44
C LEU A 148 -10.76 -49.79 5.35
N VAL A 149 -11.97 -50.29 5.59
CA VAL A 149 -12.20 -51.50 6.39
C VAL A 149 -12.20 -52.72 5.45
N THR A 150 -11.17 -53.55 5.53
CA THR A 150 -11.21 -54.94 5.07
C THR A 150 -11.17 -55.85 6.28
N ALA A 151 -12.06 -56.84 6.29
CA ALA A 151 -12.27 -57.76 7.40
C ALA A 151 -11.02 -58.60 7.72
N THR A 152 -10.87 -58.94 9.01
CA THR A 152 -9.94 -59.92 9.60
C THR A 152 -8.59 -59.36 10.04
N THR A 153 -8.47 -58.99 11.31
CA THR A 153 -7.61 -59.64 12.32
C THR A 153 -7.66 -58.82 13.62
N VAL A 154 -8.07 -59.49 14.69
CA VAL A 154 -7.97 -59.01 16.08
C VAL A 154 -6.51 -59.01 16.53
N SER A 155 -6.03 -57.92 17.13
CA SER A 155 -5.31 -57.94 18.41
C SER A 155 -4.82 -56.56 18.83
N SER A 156 -4.96 -56.35 20.13
CA SER A 156 -4.45 -55.26 20.97
C SER A 156 -2.94 -55.08 20.81
N GLU A 157 -2.46 -53.83 20.72
CA GLU A 157 -1.34 -53.34 21.53
C GLU A 157 -1.14 -51.82 21.40
N SER A 158 -0.89 -51.18 22.54
CA SER A 158 -0.55 -49.78 22.72
C SER A 158 0.77 -49.42 22.03
N GLY A 159 0.71 -48.51 21.06
CA GLY A 159 1.88 -48.06 20.29
C GLY A 159 2.05 -46.53 20.26
N ALA A 160 3.15 -46.08 20.86
CA ALA A 160 3.76 -44.76 20.90
C ALA A 160 3.27 -43.67 19.91
N GLY A 161 2.99 -42.48 20.47
CA GLY A 161 2.74 -41.26 19.72
C GLY A 161 3.90 -40.86 18.79
N LYS A 162 3.54 -40.22 17.68
CA LYS A 162 4.39 -39.83 16.56
C LYS A 162 5.65 -39.05 17.02
N PRO A 163 6.88 -39.55 16.76
CA PRO A 163 8.13 -39.03 17.34
C PRO A 163 8.59 -37.66 16.80
N TRP A 164 8.00 -37.17 15.71
CA TRP A 164 8.40 -35.88 15.11
C TRP A 164 7.70 -34.66 15.72
N LYS A 165 6.70 -34.87 16.59
CA LYS A 165 5.90 -33.78 17.17
C LYS A 165 6.59 -33.20 18.41
N LYS A 166 7.75 -32.59 18.22
CA LYS A 166 8.49 -31.87 19.28
C LYS A 166 7.94 -30.44 19.39
N HIS A 167 7.18 -30.15 20.46
CA HIS A 167 6.85 -28.78 20.84
C HIS A 167 8.09 -28.12 21.49
N GLY A 168 9.07 -27.75 20.67
CA GLY A 168 10.28 -27.04 21.07
C GLY A 168 10.07 -25.53 21.11
N ASN A 169 9.47 -25.02 22.19
CA ASN A 169 9.36 -23.58 22.44
C ASN A 169 10.02 -23.18 23.77
N ARG A 170 11.13 -23.83 24.12
CA ARG A 170 11.95 -23.40 25.24
C ARG A 170 12.91 -22.32 24.70
N ASN A 171 12.79 -21.12 25.24
CA ASN A 171 13.70 -19.96 25.08
C ASN A 171 13.43 -18.98 23.92
N LYS A 172 12.24 -18.99 23.29
CA LYS A 172 11.89 -17.99 22.26
C LYS A 172 11.80 -16.53 22.77
N LYS A 173 11.91 -16.31 24.09
CA LYS A 173 11.94 -14.99 24.74
C LYS A 173 13.12 -14.83 25.72
N GLU A 174 14.17 -15.62 25.56
CA GLU A 174 15.37 -15.47 26.39
C GLU A 174 16.15 -14.23 25.94
N LYS A 175 16.47 -13.34 26.88
CA LYS A 175 17.14 -12.08 26.58
C LYS A 175 18.64 -12.32 26.39
N SER A 176 19.23 -11.76 25.33
CA SER A 176 20.66 -11.88 24.98
C SER A 176 21.60 -11.60 26.16
N ARG A 177 21.28 -10.61 26.99
CA ARG A 177 22.04 -10.27 28.22
C ARG A 177 22.22 -11.42 29.23
N ARG A 178 21.31 -12.41 29.24
CA ARG A 178 21.45 -13.59 30.11
C ARG A 178 22.43 -14.62 29.53
N LEU A 179 22.47 -14.72 28.21
CA LEU A 179 23.29 -15.69 27.47
C LEU A 179 24.77 -15.28 27.47
N TYR A 180 25.04 -13.97 27.37
CA TYR A 180 26.39 -13.41 27.29
C TYR A 180 26.95 -12.87 28.61
N LYS A 181 26.29 -13.10 29.75
CA LYS A 181 26.75 -12.65 31.08
C LYS A 181 28.20 -13.05 31.40
N HIS A 182 28.65 -14.18 30.87
CA HIS A 182 30.00 -14.70 31.10
C HIS A 182 31.11 -13.91 30.37
N LEU A 183 30.77 -13.03 29.43
CA LEU A 183 31.71 -12.19 28.67
C LEU A 183 31.91 -10.80 29.29
N ASP A 184 31.09 -10.41 30.27
CA ASP A 184 31.16 -9.11 30.95
C ASP A 184 32.09 -9.17 32.20
N MET A 185 33.14 -10.00 32.19
CA MET A 185 34.23 -9.96 33.18
C MET A 185 35.37 -9.06 32.72
#